data_AF-A0A0J1CI87-F1
#
_entry.id   AF-A0A0J1CI87-F1
#
_cell.length_a   1.000
_cell.length_b   1.000
_cell.length_c   1.000
_cell.angle_alpha   90.00
_cell.angle_beta   90.00
_cell.angle_gamma   90.00
#
_symmetry.space_group_name_H-M   'P 1'
#
loop_
_entity.id
_entity.type
_entity.pdbx_description
1 polymer ?
#
loop_
_entity_poly.entity_id
_entity_poly.type
_entity_poly.pdbx_seq_one_letter_code
_entity_poly.pdbx_strand_id
1 'polypeptide(L)'
;MDHAIYTAMGAASQTLNQQAVTASNLANASTPGFRAQLNALRAVPVEGLSLPTRTLVTASTPGADMTPGKMDYTSRPLDVALQQDGW
;
A
#
# COMPACT_ATOMS: atom_id res chain seq x y z
N MET A 1 -16.30 21.24 -20.73
CA MET A 1 -15.45 21.36 -19.51
C MET A 1 -14.54 20.14 -19.50
N ASP A 2 -13.24 20.31 -19.28
CA ASP A 2 -12.22 19.33 -19.61
C ASP A 2 -12.18 18.15 -18.63
N HIS A 3 -12.87 17.05 -18.95
CA HIS A 3 -13.04 15.90 -18.07
C HIS A 3 -11.75 15.09 -17.84
N ALA A 4 -10.71 15.33 -18.65
CA ALA A 4 -9.40 14.73 -18.49
C ALA A 4 -8.71 15.18 -17.19
N ILE A 5 -8.94 16.42 -16.75
CA ILE A 5 -8.29 16.95 -15.54
C ILE A 5 -8.68 16.18 -14.28
N TYR A 6 -9.94 15.73 -14.17
CA TYR A 6 -10.39 14.92 -13.03
C TYR A 6 -9.76 13.52 -13.03
N THR A 7 -9.55 12.95 -14.20
CA THR A 7 -8.86 11.66 -14.34
C THR A 7 -7.40 11.80 -13.94
N ALA A 8 -6.73 12.85 -14.42
CA ALA A 8 -5.34 13.16 -14.07
C ALA A 8 -5.19 13.48 -12.57
N MET A 9 -6.08 14.29 -11.99
CA MET A 9 -6.07 14.60 -10.55
C MET A 9 -6.34 13.36 -9.70
N GLY A 10 -7.27 12.50 -10.12
CA GLY A 10 -7.53 11.23 -9.44
C GLY A 10 -6.29 10.34 -9.42
N ALA A 11 -5.61 10.19 -10.56
CA ALA A 11 -4.36 9.44 -10.64
C ALA A 11 -3.25 10.08 -9.78
N ALA A 12 -3.08 11.40 -9.84
CA ALA A 12 -2.08 12.11 -9.04
C ALA A 12 -2.30 11.92 -7.54
N SER A 13 -3.54 12.00 -7.06
CA SER A 13 -3.89 11.74 -5.66
C SER A 13 -3.52 10.32 -5.23
N GLN A 14 -3.81 9.31 -6.06
CA GLN A 14 -3.42 7.93 -5.76
C GLN A 14 -1.90 7.72 -5.77
N THR A 15 -1.18 8.41 -6.66
CA THR A 15 0.30 8.40 -6.66
C THR A 15 0.87 8.99 -5.38
N LEU A 16 0.31 10.09 -4.88
CA LEU A 16 0.74 10.69 -3.60
C LEU A 16 0.48 9.75 -2.42
N ASN A 17 -0.67 9.07 -2.41
CA ASN A 17 -0.95 8.03 -1.41
C ASN A 17 0.07 6.88 -1.49
N GLN A 18 0.40 6.43 -2.71
CA GLN A 18 1.42 5.40 -2.90
C GLN A 18 2.78 5.84 -2.37
N GLN A 19 3.18 7.09 -2.61
CA GLN A 19 4.42 7.66 -2.07
C GLN A 19 4.43 7.69 -0.54
N ALA A 20 3.32 8.10 0.09
CA ALA A 20 3.20 8.14 1.56
C ALA A 20 3.39 6.75 2.18
N VAL A 21 2.80 5.72 1.59
CA VAL A 21 2.97 4.33 2.05
C VAL A 21 4.40 3.84 1.85
N THR A 22 5.03 4.12 0.70
CA THR A 22 6.44 3.79 0.46
C THR A 22 7.34 4.47 1.49
N ALA A 23 7.10 5.74 1.80
CA ALA A 23 7.86 6.47 2.82
C ALA A 23 7.67 5.85 4.22
N SER A 24 6.44 5.45 4.56
CA SER A 24 6.15 4.78 5.84
C SER A 24 6.84 3.41 5.95
N ASN A 25 6.80 2.60 4.88
CA ASN A 25 7.50 1.32 4.82
C ASN A 25 9.02 1.51 4.98
N LEU A 26 9.60 2.52 4.31
CA LEU A 26 11.03 2.82 4.42
C LEU A 26 11.41 3.29 5.83
N ALA A 27 10.60 4.15 6.45
CA ALA A 27 10.82 4.64 7.80
C ALA A 27 10.80 3.52 8.85
N ASN A 28 10.05 2.44 8.60
CA ASN A 28 9.92 1.30 9.49
C ASN A 28 10.74 0.08 9.07
N ALA A 29 11.66 0.21 8.12
CA ALA A 29 12.45 -0.91 7.60
C ALA A 29 13.28 -1.64 8.67
N SER A 30 13.64 -0.95 9.76
CA SER A 30 14.42 -1.51 10.88
C SER A 30 13.58 -1.77 12.13
N THR A 31 12.26 -1.65 12.05
CA THR A 31 11.37 -1.88 13.19
C THR A 31 11.11 -3.38 13.34
N PRO A 32 11.51 -4.03 14.45
CA PRO A 32 11.27 -5.46 14.64
C PRO A 32 9.77 -5.80 14.58
N GLY A 33 9.41 -6.83 13.82
CA GLY A 33 8.03 -7.27 13.66
C GLY A 33 7.16 -6.39 12.74
N PHE A 34 7.69 -5.33 12.14
CA PHE A 34 6.95 -4.51 11.19
C PHE A 34 6.60 -5.31 9.93
N ARG A 35 5.35 -5.16 9.45
CA ARG A 35 4.84 -5.75 8.21
C ARG A 35 4.61 -4.63 7.21
N ALA A 36 5.30 -4.70 6.07
CA ALA A 36 5.19 -3.68 5.04
C ALA A 36 3.78 -3.64 4.45
N GLN A 37 3.22 -2.45 4.28
CA GLN A 37 1.94 -2.29 3.61
C GLN A 37 2.13 -2.45 2.09
N LEU A 38 1.23 -3.22 1.48
CA LEU A 38 1.14 -3.41 0.04
C LEU A 38 0.04 -2.53 -0.54
N ASN A 39 0.40 -1.71 -1.53
CA ASN A 39 -0.56 -0.89 -2.27
C ASN A 39 -1.12 -1.65 -3.47
N ALA A 40 -2.42 -1.53 -3.68
CA ALA A 40 -3.10 -2.05 -4.84
C ALA A 40 -4.06 -0.99 -5.40
N LEU A 41 -4.00 -0.80 -6.71
CA LEU A 41 -4.78 0.19 -7.46
C LEU A 41 -5.52 -0.53 -8.58
N ARG A 42 -6.77 -0.13 -8.83
CA ARG A 42 -7.56 -0.66 -9.94
C ARG A 42 -8.16 0.44 -10.79
N ALA A 43 -8.32 0.13 -12.07
CA ALA A 43 -9.10 0.90 -13.01
C ALA A 43 -10.61 0.65 -12.78
N VAL A 44 -11.38 1.73 -12.64
CA VAL A 44 -12.83 1.70 -12.45
C VAL A 44 -13.48 2.54 -13.55
N PRO A 45 -14.22 1.93 -14.48
CA PRO A 45 -14.99 2.65 -15.49
C PRO A 45 -16.02 3.59 -14.84
N VAL A 46 -16.23 4.75 -15.44
CA VAL A 46 -17.28 5.67 -15.00
C VAL A 46 -18.59 5.28 -15.67
N GLU A 47 -19.53 4.77 -14.88
CA GLU A 47 -20.87 4.40 -15.33
C GLU A 47 -21.78 5.63 -15.50
N GLY A 48 -22.62 5.63 -16.54
CA GLY A 48 -23.58 6.70 -16.81
C GLY A 48 -24.36 6.52 -18.11
N LEU A 49 -25.26 7.47 -18.41
CA LEU A 49 -26.12 7.43 -19.60
C LEU A 49 -25.38 7.71 -20.92
N SER A 50 -24.08 8.04 -20.86
CA SER A 50 -23.23 8.34 -22.01
C SER A 50 -22.33 7.17 -22.39
N LEU A 51 -21.63 7.27 -23.53
CA LEU A 51 -20.61 6.29 -23.91
C LEU A 51 -19.54 6.13 -22.80
N PRO A 52 -19.08 4.90 -22.50
CA PRO A 52 -18.12 4.60 -21.43
C PRO A 52 -16.69 4.91 -21.86
N THR A 53 -16.38 6.19 -22.05
CA THR A 53 -15.07 6.66 -22.53
C THR A 53 -14.09 6.98 -21.40
N ARG A 54 -14.48 6.80 -20.14
CA ARG A 54 -13.71 7.25 -18.96
C ARG A 54 -13.48 6.12 -17.98
N THR A 55 -12.25 6.05 -17.48
CA THR A 55 -11.83 5.12 -16.44
C THR A 55 -11.01 5.89 -15.42
N LEU A 56 -11.36 5.76 -14.14
CA LEU A 56 -10.65 6.38 -13.02
C LEU A 56 -9.79 5.35 -12.29
N VAL A 57 -8.82 5.81 -11.52
CA VAL A 57 -8.00 4.95 -10.65
C VAL A 57 -8.53 5.03 -9.23
N THR A 58 -8.67 3.89 -8.55
CA THR A 58 -9.11 3.80 -7.17
C THR A 58 -8.25 2.81 -6.40
N ALA A 59 -7.93 3.14 -5.15
CA ALA A 59 -7.28 2.21 -4.24
C ALA A 59 -8.20 1.01 -3.93
N SER A 60 -7.67 -0.19 -4.08
CA SER A 60 -8.30 -1.41 -3.56
C SER A 60 -7.80 -1.68 -2.14
N THR A 61 -8.40 -2.68 -1.47
CA THR A 61 -8.02 -3.08 -0.11
C THR A 61 -6.50 -3.27 0.01
N PRO A 62 -5.80 -2.43 0.80
CA PRO A 62 -4.36 -2.59 1.03
C PRO A 62 -4.09 -3.91 1.76
N GLY A 63 -3.04 -4.60 1.34
CA GLY A 63 -2.55 -5.81 2.01
C GLY A 63 -1.35 -5.51 2.91
N ALA A 64 -0.86 -6.53 3.61
CA ALA A 64 0.43 -6.50 4.27
C ALA A 64 1.30 -7.66 3.77
N ASP A 65 2.61 -7.42 3.66
CA ASP A 65 3.56 -8.50 3.42
C ASP A 65 3.77 -9.27 4.73
N MET A 66 3.25 -10.49 4.76
CA MET A 66 3.33 -11.39 5.93
C MET A 66 4.61 -12.24 5.94
N THR A 67 5.51 -12.03 4.98
CA THR A 67 6.81 -12.71 4.96
C THR A 67 7.64 -12.30 6.19
N PRO A 68 8.13 -13.25 7.01
CA PRO A 68 9.00 -12.92 8.13
C PRO A 68 10.24 -12.15 7.67
N GLY A 69 10.56 -11.07 8.40
CA GLY A 69 11.79 -10.31 8.17
C GLY A 69 13.04 -11.05 8.65
N LYS A 70 14.20 -10.44 8.44
CA LYS A 70 15.46 -10.94 8.99
C LYS A 70 15.39 -10.96 10.53
N MET A 71 15.86 -12.05 11.12
CA MET A 71 16.03 -12.17 12.57
C MET A 71 17.41 -11.68 12.98
N ASP A 72 17.47 -10.82 13.99
CA ASP A 72 18.71 -10.38 14.63
C ASP A 72 18.81 -10.97 16.04
N TYR A 73 19.90 -11.68 16.32
CA TYR A 73 20.14 -12.26 17.64
C TYR A 73 20.67 -11.20 18.60
N THR A 74 19.91 -10.89 19.66
CA THR A 74 20.23 -9.80 20.59
C THR A 74 21.10 -10.21 21.78
N SER A 75 21.31 -11.51 22.01
CA SER A 75 21.99 -12.06 23.20
C SER A 75 21.35 -11.69 24.55
N ARG A 76 20.11 -11.20 24.56
CA ARG A 76 19.38 -10.86 25.79
C ARG A 76 18.43 -12.00 26.13
N PRO A 77 18.44 -12.52 27.37
CA PRO A 77 17.67 -13.72 27.73
C PRO A 77 16.14 -13.50 27.73
N LEU A 78 15.68 -12.25 27.68
CA LEU A 78 14.26 -11.90 27.70
C LEU A 78 13.74 -11.45 26.33
N ASP A 79 14.58 -11.44 25.30
CA ASP A 79 14.16 -11.10 23.94
C ASP A 79 13.72 -12.39 23.24
N VAL A 80 12.43 -12.48 22.90
CA VAL A 80 11.83 -13.65 22.24
C VAL A 80 11.27 -13.25 20.89
N ALA A 81 11.52 -14.07 19.87
CA ALA A 81 10.90 -13.93 18.56
C ALA A 81 9.93 -15.09 18.32
N LEU A 82 8.76 -14.79 17.75
CA LEU A 82 7.77 -15.80 17.37
C LEU A 82 8.15 -16.43 16.03
N GLN A 83 7.82 -17.72 15.90
CA GLN A 83 7.90 -18.41 14.62
C GLN A 83 6.76 -17.95 13.69
N GLN A 84 6.84 -18.30 12.41
CA GLN A 84 5.83 -17.93 11.42
C GLN A 84 4.40 -18.25 11.91
N ASP A 85 3.45 -17.37 11.59
CA ASP A 85 2.02 -17.47 11.95
C ASP A 85 1.72 -17.40 13.46
N GLY A 86 2.73 -17.16 14.30
CA GLY A 86 2.56 -16.71 15.68
C GLY A 86 2.21 -15.22 15.73
N TRP A 87 1.19 -14.88 16.50
CA TRP A 87 0.76 -13.50 16.82
C TRP A 87 0.77 -13.27 18.32
#